data_AF-A0A3N0E7F4-F1
#
_entry.id   AF-A0A3N0E7F4-F1
#
_cell.length_a   1.000
_cell.length_b   1.000
_cell.length_c   1.000
_cell.angle_alpha   90.00
_cell.angle_beta   90.00
_cell.angle_gamma   90.00
#
_symmetry.space_group_name_H-M   'P 1'
#
loop_
_entity.id
_entity.type
_entity.pdbx_description
1 polymer ?
#
loop_
_entity_poly.entity_id
_entity_poly.type
_entity_poly.pdbx_seq_one_letter_code
_entity_poly.pdbx_strand_id
1 'polypeptide(L)'
;MKKNYLAILSLLCLLGYTPLSAQYKQYEESSVEDVSPLMEPGAVAAAEEPFNHTIKFTAINDLIALDNAMRAAHQKALKAWLSKQESTLEKSIESTLNKNFNGFKDAQKAMFKAYEERTMRTKYKAADLAANYHKKSFDEGRSRDNYTSELLLLKQRKAEINSGKVNQSSIGSFKVQGVKLKDIKTIAKHDEIRKKSVASFGKHHLESTKNSSIEKGLMKVGWDSNILVDKLVQDRVSHYKSRSLQDKIGLMTAYIISYNTQSILQYPSVLTRYQIPNYATNSYMLQIGNKNAPKISEAIKAFDPEYELEMIRRAAQGYLGHLRPEHVAKMFEANREKEIARIMGNPPSSAAITLSELAEFDEYLKSGNFNPLNSPWLKRAREYAEKVYKLKDKVPDYAEKEMIEAVDNSFIFALKKTALYMNPKANITSETEKQKQFKVNGKNGVAILLYEFATGTGKDNRDFPFDYDMTKQMLAGQVPSDIKKDFLSILHDKKLTFEEFVKSGNTILGSYSFSPDHTTVKDSFNKHIKANWVQFFIGGASIDYTPSDEEGWINVELTNPTSRNSLLLHIAESYKRTGNGKNKPLSTITQTFKFKLKIK
;
A
#
# COMPACT_ATOMS: atom_id res chain seq x y z
N MET A 1 34.09 32.29 -23.59
CA MET A 1 34.78 31.51 -22.55
C MET A 1 34.06 30.19 -22.35
N LYS A 2 34.70 29.07 -22.72
CA LYS A 2 34.23 27.69 -22.54
C LYS A 2 34.72 27.17 -21.18
N LYS A 3 33.87 26.47 -20.42
CA LYS A 3 34.15 25.18 -19.75
C LYS A 3 33.10 24.80 -18.69
N ASN A 4 32.89 23.48 -18.59
CA ASN A 4 32.22 22.66 -17.54
C ASN A 4 30.67 22.69 -17.60
N TYR A 5 29.96 21.58 -17.83
CA TYR A 5 29.96 20.35 -17.03
C TYR A 5 29.64 19.07 -17.84
N LEU A 6 30.31 17.99 -17.45
CA LEU A 6 30.17 16.60 -17.91
C LEU A 6 30.04 15.73 -16.64
N ALA A 7 28.93 15.00 -16.50
CA ALA A 7 28.61 13.94 -15.51
C ALA A 7 27.06 13.79 -15.50
N ILE A 8 26.38 12.66 -15.72
CA ILE A 8 26.66 11.22 -15.62
C ILE A 8 25.71 10.46 -16.57
N LEU A 9 26.20 9.33 -17.05
CA LEU A 9 25.64 8.36 -18.00
C LEU A 9 24.69 7.34 -17.32
N SER A 10 23.68 6.91 -18.09
CA SER A 10 23.15 5.53 -18.25
C SER A 10 22.53 4.73 -17.08
N LEU A 11 21.28 4.26 -17.26
CA LEU A 11 20.89 2.86 -16.98
C LEU A 11 19.66 2.38 -17.78
N LEU A 12 19.94 1.47 -18.72
CA LEU A 12 19.17 0.32 -19.25
C LEU A 12 17.70 0.43 -19.73
N CYS A 13 17.55 0.30 -21.05
CA CYS A 13 16.48 -0.43 -21.73
C CYS A 13 16.70 -1.95 -21.64
N LEU A 14 15.64 -2.73 -21.47
CA LEU A 14 15.54 -4.09 -22.01
C LEU A 14 14.16 -4.28 -22.65
N LEU A 15 14.22 -4.64 -23.93
CA LEU A 15 13.13 -5.02 -24.83
C LEU A 15 12.65 -6.45 -24.57
N GLY A 16 11.42 -6.76 -24.96
CA GLY A 16 10.93 -8.13 -25.11
C GLY A 16 9.48 -8.22 -25.60
N TYR A 17 9.29 -8.18 -26.92
CA TYR A 17 8.06 -8.55 -27.63
C TYR A 17 7.91 -10.09 -27.69
N THR A 18 6.70 -10.62 -27.51
CA THR A 18 5.86 -11.27 -28.57
C THR A 18 4.67 -12.02 -27.96
N PRO A 19 3.57 -12.21 -28.72
CA PRO A 19 2.30 -12.76 -28.24
C PRO A 19 2.25 -14.29 -28.42
N LEU A 20 1.49 -14.98 -27.56
CA LEU A 20 1.08 -16.35 -27.83
C LEU A 20 -0.45 -16.47 -27.78
N SER A 21 -1.00 -16.78 -28.94
CA SER A 21 -2.36 -17.25 -29.18
C SER A 21 -2.52 -18.66 -28.63
N ALA A 22 -3.64 -18.96 -27.98
CA ALA A 22 -4.18 -20.32 -27.92
C ALA A 22 -5.70 -20.26 -27.91
N GLN A 23 -6.27 -20.75 -29.02
CA GLN A 23 -7.68 -21.10 -29.16
C GLN A 23 -7.95 -22.39 -28.37
N TYR A 24 -9.14 -22.52 -27.80
CA TYR A 24 -9.71 -23.82 -27.46
C TYR A 24 -11.12 -23.91 -28.03
N LYS A 25 -11.39 -25.03 -28.70
CA LYS A 25 -12.69 -25.43 -29.23
C LYS A 25 -13.11 -26.74 -28.56
N GLN A 26 -14.40 -26.79 -28.30
CA GLN A 26 -15.27 -27.80 -27.73
C GLN A 26 -15.11 -29.22 -28.30
N TYR A 27 -15.38 -30.23 -27.47
CA TYR A 27 -16.05 -31.46 -27.89
C TYR A 27 -17.11 -31.87 -26.86
N GLU A 28 -18.31 -32.09 -27.39
CA GLU A 28 -19.46 -32.73 -26.75
C GLU A 28 -19.46 -34.24 -27.03
N GLU A 29 -20.14 -34.94 -26.11
CA GLU A 29 -20.87 -36.21 -26.22
C GLU A 29 -20.19 -37.50 -26.70
N SER A 30 -20.33 -38.52 -25.86
CA SER A 30 -20.90 -39.79 -26.31
C SER A 30 -21.61 -40.52 -25.16
N SER A 31 -22.82 -40.95 -25.47
CA SER A 31 -23.75 -41.79 -24.72
C SER A 31 -23.34 -43.28 -24.67
N VAL A 32 -24.10 -44.04 -23.88
CA VAL A 32 -24.68 -45.38 -24.18
C VAL A 32 -24.46 -46.45 -23.07
N GLU A 33 -25.63 -46.96 -22.61
CA GLU A 33 -26.02 -48.29 -22.07
C GLU A 33 -25.47 -48.87 -20.76
N ASP A 34 -26.34 -48.86 -19.74
CA ASP A 34 -27.08 -50.02 -19.19
C ASP A 34 -26.46 -51.42 -19.31
N VAL A 35 -26.04 -52.01 -18.18
CA VAL A 35 -26.25 -53.43 -17.83
C VAL A 35 -26.25 -53.60 -16.31
N SER A 36 -27.38 -54.03 -15.76
CA SER A 36 -27.48 -54.71 -14.46
C SER A 36 -27.15 -56.20 -14.62
N PRO A 37 -26.52 -56.85 -13.62
CA PRO A 37 -27.14 -58.07 -13.14
C PRO A 37 -27.12 -58.26 -11.61
N LEU A 38 -28.14 -59.02 -11.21
CA LEU A 38 -28.45 -59.59 -9.90
C LEU A 38 -27.39 -60.56 -9.33
N MET A 39 -27.59 -60.87 -8.03
CA MET A 39 -27.06 -61.97 -7.19
C MET A 39 -25.77 -61.62 -6.41
N GLU A 40 -25.61 -61.84 -5.10
CA GLU A 40 -26.21 -62.79 -4.15
C GLU A 40 -26.36 -62.21 -2.71
N PRO A 41 -27.24 -62.79 -1.86
CA PRO A 41 -27.21 -62.63 -0.42
C PRO A 41 -26.29 -63.69 0.21
N GLY A 42 -25.21 -63.28 0.87
CA GLY A 42 -24.26 -64.25 1.43
C GLY A 42 -23.31 -63.71 2.48
N ALA A 43 -23.82 -63.44 3.68
CA ALA A 43 -23.00 -63.50 4.89
C ALA A 43 -23.90 -63.94 6.06
N VAL A 44 -23.99 -65.25 6.24
CA VAL A 44 -24.53 -65.87 7.45
C VAL A 44 -23.74 -65.33 8.63
N ALA A 45 -24.43 -64.70 9.58
CA ALA A 45 -23.85 -64.30 10.85
C ALA A 45 -23.31 -65.57 11.54
N ALA A 46 -22.03 -65.56 11.89
CA ALA A 46 -21.47 -66.58 12.78
C ALA A 46 -22.35 -66.63 14.04
N ALA A 47 -22.89 -67.81 14.33
CA ALA A 47 -23.70 -68.05 15.51
C ALA A 47 -22.90 -67.63 16.76
N GLU A 48 -23.43 -66.66 17.51
CA GLU A 48 -22.90 -66.34 18.83
C GLU A 48 -23.04 -67.59 19.72
N GLU A 49 -21.96 -68.02 20.37
CA GLU A 49 -22.06 -69.12 21.33
C GLU A 49 -23.08 -68.77 22.44
N PRO A 50 -24.04 -69.67 22.73
CA PRO A 50 -25.06 -69.39 23.73
C PRO A 50 -24.43 -69.16 25.10
N PHE A 51 -24.94 -68.17 25.83
CA PHE A 51 -24.56 -67.90 27.21
C PHE A 51 -24.72 -69.17 28.07
N ASN A 52 -23.61 -69.82 28.42
CA ASN A 52 -23.61 -71.11 29.10
C ASN A 52 -23.26 -70.93 30.58
N HIS A 53 -24.19 -70.36 31.36
CA HIS A 53 -24.09 -70.28 32.82
C HIS A 53 -25.10 -71.24 33.46
N THR A 54 -24.62 -72.22 34.21
CA THR A 54 -25.48 -73.17 34.93
C THR A 54 -26.00 -72.54 36.20
N ILE A 55 -27.27 -72.15 36.22
CA ILE A 55 -27.93 -71.57 37.39
C ILE A 55 -28.07 -72.67 38.46
N LYS A 56 -27.49 -72.44 39.64
CA LYS A 56 -27.78 -73.22 40.86
C LYS A 56 -28.66 -72.33 41.73
N PHE A 57 -29.92 -72.71 41.95
CA PHE A 57 -30.90 -71.89 42.67
C PHE A 57 -30.75 -72.00 44.20
N THR A 58 -29.53 -71.90 44.73
CA THR A 58 -29.23 -72.31 46.10
C THR A 58 -28.80 -71.19 47.05
N ALA A 59 -28.36 -70.03 46.55
CA ALA A 59 -27.96 -68.90 47.40
C ALA A 59 -28.06 -67.52 46.70
N ILE A 60 -28.13 -66.43 47.49
CA ILE A 60 -28.02 -65.04 46.98
C ILE A 60 -26.70 -64.82 46.20
N ASN A 61 -25.64 -65.53 46.59
CA ASN A 61 -24.35 -65.50 45.89
C ASN A 61 -24.46 -66.02 44.43
N ASP A 62 -25.39 -66.94 44.15
CA ASP A 62 -25.64 -67.44 42.79
C ASP A 62 -26.35 -66.37 41.94
N LEU A 63 -27.21 -65.54 42.55
CA LEU A 63 -27.85 -64.39 41.90
C LEU A 63 -26.84 -63.28 41.57
N ILE A 64 -25.88 -63.01 42.47
CA ILE A 64 -24.78 -62.08 42.24
C ILE A 64 -23.85 -62.62 41.12
N ALA A 65 -23.55 -63.91 41.13
CA ALA A 65 -22.74 -64.56 40.10
C ALA A 65 -23.44 -64.51 38.73
N LEU A 66 -24.75 -64.74 38.68
CA LEU A 66 -25.58 -64.63 37.47
C LEU A 66 -25.61 -63.18 36.95
N ASP A 67 -25.86 -62.18 37.81
CA ASP A 67 -25.84 -60.76 37.41
C ASP A 67 -24.45 -60.36 36.88
N ASN A 68 -23.37 -60.77 37.54
CA ASN A 68 -22.02 -60.54 37.06
C ASN A 68 -21.74 -61.23 35.71
N ALA A 69 -22.19 -62.47 35.53
CA ALA A 69 -22.04 -63.21 34.28
C ALA A 69 -22.86 -62.59 33.14
N MET A 70 -24.10 -62.16 33.41
CA MET A 70 -24.95 -61.43 32.47
C MET A 70 -24.33 -60.08 32.07
N ARG A 71 -23.82 -59.32 33.03
CA ARG A 71 -23.10 -58.06 32.75
C ARG A 71 -21.84 -58.30 31.93
N ALA A 72 -21.06 -59.34 32.24
CA ALA A 72 -19.87 -59.70 31.49
C ALA A 72 -20.20 -60.14 30.07
N ALA A 73 -21.25 -60.95 29.87
CA ALA A 73 -21.72 -61.37 28.55
C ALA A 73 -22.21 -60.18 27.72
N HIS A 74 -23.01 -59.30 28.32
CA HIS A 74 -23.50 -58.09 27.65
C HIS A 74 -22.34 -57.15 27.27
N GLN A 75 -21.35 -56.97 28.16
CA GLN A 75 -20.14 -56.21 27.85
C GLN A 75 -19.31 -56.85 26.74
N LYS A 76 -19.20 -58.19 26.70
CA LYS A 76 -18.48 -58.93 25.66
C LYS A 76 -19.15 -58.77 24.30
N ALA A 77 -20.47 -58.94 24.23
CA ALA A 77 -21.26 -58.74 23.01
C ALA A 77 -21.17 -57.29 22.51
N LEU A 78 -21.31 -56.32 23.43
CA LEU A 78 -21.14 -54.91 23.11
C LEU A 78 -19.73 -54.61 22.56
N LYS A 79 -18.67 -55.13 23.20
CA LYS A 79 -17.28 -54.96 22.75
C LYS A 79 -17.02 -55.58 21.37
N ALA A 80 -17.58 -56.77 21.11
CA ALA A 80 -17.48 -57.42 19.81
C ALA A 80 -18.20 -56.60 18.72
N TRP A 81 -19.41 -56.12 19.01
CA TRP A 81 -20.14 -55.24 18.11
C TRP A 81 -19.36 -53.94 17.82
N LEU A 82 -18.78 -53.30 18.84
CA LEU A 82 -17.95 -52.10 18.68
C LEU A 82 -16.73 -52.34 17.80
N SER A 83 -16.00 -53.44 18.03
CA SER A 83 -14.84 -53.79 17.20
C SER A 83 -15.23 -53.96 15.73
N LYS A 84 -16.41 -54.52 15.46
CA LYS A 84 -16.97 -54.61 14.10
C LYS A 84 -17.29 -53.23 13.54
N GLN A 85 -17.87 -52.33 14.33
CA GLN A 85 -18.15 -50.95 13.90
C GLN A 85 -16.88 -50.14 13.68
N GLU A 86 -15.84 -50.30 14.50
CA GLU A 86 -14.53 -49.64 14.30
C GLU A 86 -13.90 -50.05 12.97
N SER A 87 -13.96 -51.35 12.60
CA SER A 87 -13.48 -51.82 11.29
C SER A 87 -14.28 -51.22 10.13
N THR A 88 -15.60 -51.08 10.28
CA THR A 88 -16.45 -50.41 9.28
C THR A 88 -16.11 -48.92 9.15
N LEU A 89 -15.94 -48.23 10.28
CA LEU A 89 -15.58 -46.81 10.32
C LEU A 89 -14.18 -46.58 9.73
N GLU A 90 -13.23 -47.47 10.01
CA GLU A 90 -11.89 -47.45 9.41
C GLU A 90 -11.99 -47.48 7.88
N LYS A 91 -12.66 -48.49 7.31
CA LYS A 91 -12.86 -48.58 5.84
C LYS A 91 -13.58 -47.36 5.26
N SER A 92 -14.55 -46.80 6.00
CA SER A 92 -15.26 -45.59 5.57
C SER A 92 -14.34 -44.37 5.56
N ILE A 93 -13.45 -44.23 6.55
CA ILE A 93 -12.41 -43.19 6.59
C ILE A 93 -11.39 -43.41 5.47
N GLU A 94 -10.94 -44.64 5.25
CA GLU A 94 -10.00 -44.97 4.17
C GLU A 94 -10.54 -44.58 2.81
N SER A 95 -11.81 -44.91 2.56
CA SER A 95 -12.54 -44.50 1.36
C SER A 95 -12.68 -42.97 1.27
N THR A 96 -13.07 -42.31 2.36
CA THR A 96 -13.28 -40.86 2.42
C THR A 96 -11.98 -40.06 2.21
N LEU A 97 -10.86 -40.54 2.71
CA LEU A 97 -9.54 -39.90 2.62
C LEU A 97 -8.67 -40.45 1.48
N ASN A 98 -9.15 -41.47 0.76
CA ASN A 98 -8.43 -42.22 -0.26
C ASN A 98 -7.04 -42.67 0.22
N LYS A 99 -6.98 -43.30 1.40
CA LYS A 99 -5.73 -43.71 2.05
C LYS A 99 -5.96 -44.87 3.00
N ASN A 100 -5.09 -45.89 2.97
CA ASN A 100 -5.13 -47.01 3.91
C ASN A 100 -4.44 -46.67 5.25
N PHE A 101 -4.90 -47.27 6.35
CA PHE A 101 -4.34 -47.07 7.69
C PHE A 101 -4.06 -48.41 8.40
N ASN A 102 -3.17 -48.38 9.39
CA ASN A 102 -2.84 -49.54 10.22
C ASN A 102 -3.75 -49.60 11.45
N GLY A 103 -5.07 -49.62 11.23
CA GLY A 103 -6.08 -49.69 12.29
C GLY A 103 -6.85 -48.40 12.51
N PHE A 104 -8.05 -48.55 13.06
CA PHE A 104 -9.02 -47.47 13.32
C PHE A 104 -8.44 -46.26 14.06
N LYS A 105 -7.51 -46.44 15.00
CA LYS A 105 -6.92 -45.32 15.77
C LYS A 105 -6.13 -44.35 14.90
N ASP A 106 -5.43 -44.87 13.89
CA ASP A 106 -4.64 -44.05 12.96
C ASP A 106 -5.56 -43.40 11.92
N ALA A 107 -6.54 -44.16 11.42
CA ALA A 107 -7.60 -43.64 10.56
C ALA A 107 -8.37 -42.48 11.24
N GLN A 108 -8.76 -42.65 12.50
CA GLN A 108 -9.46 -41.64 13.30
C GLN A 108 -8.66 -40.34 13.39
N LYS A 109 -7.36 -40.42 13.74
CA LYS A 109 -6.51 -39.22 13.85
C LYS A 109 -6.38 -38.52 12.50
N ALA A 110 -6.22 -39.28 11.42
CA ALA A 110 -6.17 -38.74 10.07
C ALA A 110 -7.50 -38.06 9.69
N MET A 111 -8.64 -38.63 10.09
CA MET A 111 -9.95 -38.05 9.87
C MET A 111 -10.14 -36.73 10.62
N PHE A 112 -9.75 -36.65 11.89
CA PHE A 112 -9.79 -35.39 12.64
C PHE A 112 -8.88 -34.33 12.04
N LYS A 113 -7.70 -34.72 11.54
CA LYS A 113 -6.79 -33.80 10.86
C LYS A 113 -7.42 -33.26 9.57
N ALA A 114 -7.94 -34.15 8.73
CA ALA A 114 -8.60 -33.79 7.48
C ALA A 114 -9.82 -32.88 7.73
N TYR A 115 -10.58 -33.15 8.79
CA TYR A 115 -11.68 -32.31 9.23
C TYR A 115 -11.24 -30.88 9.58
N GLU A 116 -10.15 -30.73 10.33
CA GLU A 116 -9.59 -29.42 10.67
C GLU A 116 -9.10 -28.65 9.44
N GLU A 117 -8.40 -29.33 8.54
CA GLU A 117 -7.78 -28.72 7.37
C GLU A 117 -8.81 -28.35 6.29
N ARG A 118 -9.77 -29.24 6.01
CA ARG A 118 -10.71 -29.09 4.89
C ARG A 118 -12.05 -28.49 5.30
N THR A 119 -12.68 -29.01 6.35
CA THR A 119 -14.03 -28.61 6.77
C THR A 119 -13.99 -27.36 7.63
N MET A 120 -13.17 -27.37 8.69
CA MET A 120 -13.04 -26.20 9.57
C MET A 120 -12.19 -25.10 8.97
N ARG A 121 -11.35 -25.43 7.98
CA ARG A 121 -10.39 -24.53 7.31
C ARG A 121 -9.53 -23.78 8.33
N THR A 122 -9.07 -24.49 9.34
CA THR A 122 -8.50 -23.84 10.54
C THR A 122 -7.23 -23.03 10.24
N LYS A 123 -6.42 -23.47 9.28
CA LYS A 123 -5.26 -22.69 8.80
C LYS A 123 -5.66 -21.36 8.19
N TYR A 124 -6.72 -21.34 7.37
CA TYR A 124 -7.26 -20.11 6.78
C TYR A 124 -7.83 -19.17 7.83
N LYS A 125 -8.59 -19.68 8.81
CA LYS A 125 -9.10 -18.87 9.92
C LYS A 125 -7.98 -18.23 10.74
N ALA A 126 -6.90 -18.97 10.98
CA ALA A 126 -5.72 -18.43 11.66
C ALA A 126 -5.03 -17.33 10.83
N ALA A 127 -4.93 -17.52 9.50
CA ALA A 127 -4.37 -16.53 8.58
C ALA A 127 -5.24 -15.26 8.50
N ASP A 128 -6.57 -15.39 8.41
CA ASP A 128 -7.50 -14.26 8.43
C ASP A 128 -7.40 -13.47 9.75
N LEU A 129 -7.26 -14.20 10.86
CA LEU A 129 -7.03 -13.58 12.16
C LEU A 129 -5.68 -12.86 12.20
N ALA A 130 -4.62 -13.47 11.67
CA ALA A 130 -3.30 -12.84 11.56
C ALA A 130 -3.35 -11.57 10.71
N ALA A 131 -4.07 -11.57 9.58
CA ALA A 131 -4.23 -10.40 8.72
C ALA A 131 -4.88 -9.21 9.46
N ASN A 132 -5.82 -9.46 10.37
CA ASN A 132 -6.38 -8.41 11.22
C ASN A 132 -5.33 -7.78 12.15
N TYR A 133 -4.45 -8.59 12.75
CA TYR A 133 -3.35 -8.10 13.59
C TYR A 133 -2.24 -7.43 12.78
N HIS A 134 -1.97 -7.91 11.56
CA HIS A 134 -1.08 -7.23 10.61
C HIS A 134 -1.57 -5.81 10.33
N LYS A 135 -2.85 -5.65 9.98
CA LYS A 135 -3.46 -4.33 9.72
C LYS A 135 -3.34 -3.41 10.94
N LYS A 136 -3.69 -3.90 12.14
CA LYS A 136 -3.53 -3.12 13.38
C LYS A 136 -2.07 -2.72 13.61
N SER A 137 -1.13 -3.65 13.43
CA SER A 137 0.30 -3.37 13.58
C SER A 137 0.77 -2.27 12.64
N PHE A 138 0.29 -2.29 11.40
CA PHE A 138 0.58 -1.30 10.38
C PHE A 138 -0.01 0.08 10.72
N ASP A 139 -1.29 0.15 11.12
CA ASP A 139 -1.96 1.39 11.50
C ASP A 139 -1.29 2.05 12.72
N GLU A 140 -0.94 1.25 13.72
CA GLU A 140 -0.17 1.68 14.89
C GLU A 140 1.26 2.09 14.51
N GLY A 141 1.89 1.38 13.57
CA GLY A 141 3.21 1.70 13.04
C GLY A 141 3.24 3.06 12.33
N ARG A 142 2.21 3.37 11.54
CA ARG A 142 2.04 4.69 10.92
C ARG A 142 1.90 5.77 11.98
N SER A 143 1.10 5.53 13.02
CA SER A 143 0.95 6.48 14.13
C SER A 143 2.27 6.70 14.89
N ARG A 144 3.06 5.65 15.12
CA ARG A 144 4.43 5.75 15.66
C ARG A 144 5.32 6.62 14.77
N ASP A 145 5.25 6.47 13.45
CA ASP A 145 6.09 7.20 12.51
C ASP A 145 5.73 8.70 12.47
N ASN A 146 4.45 9.05 12.66
CA ASN A 146 4.02 10.42 12.89
C ASN A 146 4.74 11.04 14.10
N TYR A 147 4.74 10.35 15.23
CA TYR A 147 5.38 10.83 16.46
C TYR A 147 6.91 10.78 16.40
N THR A 148 7.49 9.91 15.58
CA THR A 148 8.93 9.93 15.27
C THR A 148 9.31 11.24 14.57
N SER A 149 8.47 11.69 13.65
CA SER A 149 8.67 12.96 12.92
C SER A 149 8.57 14.17 13.86
N GLU A 150 7.59 14.16 14.78
CA GLU A 150 7.49 15.16 15.86
C GLU A 150 8.76 15.20 16.73
N LEU A 151 9.30 14.04 17.13
CA LEU A 151 10.52 13.95 17.93
C LEU A 151 11.76 14.49 17.18
N LEU A 152 11.83 14.31 15.86
CA LEU A 152 12.90 14.89 15.01
C LEU A 152 12.80 16.41 14.94
N LEU A 153 11.59 16.93 14.71
CA LEU A 153 11.33 18.37 14.71
C LEU A 153 11.69 19.01 16.04
N LEU A 154 11.35 18.36 17.16
CA LEU A 154 11.75 18.79 18.50
C LEU A 154 13.27 18.78 18.68
N LYS A 155 13.97 17.73 18.22
CA LYS A 155 15.44 17.67 18.25
C LYS A 155 16.07 18.85 17.52
N GLN A 156 15.58 19.18 16.32
CA GLN A 156 16.05 20.34 15.57
C GLN A 156 15.73 21.65 16.30
N ARG A 157 14.51 21.79 16.83
CA ARG A 157 14.12 22.98 17.57
C ARG A 157 14.98 23.20 18.81
N LYS A 158 15.35 22.13 19.54
CA LYS A 158 16.28 22.20 20.67
C LYS A 158 17.64 22.74 20.24
N ALA A 159 18.16 22.29 19.09
CA ALA A 159 19.42 22.78 18.54
C ALA A 159 19.35 24.28 18.16
N GLU A 160 18.25 24.73 17.55
CA GLU A 160 18.03 26.15 17.25
C GLU A 160 18.05 27.01 18.51
N ILE A 161 17.31 26.61 19.56
CA ILE A 161 17.28 27.33 20.84
C ILE A 161 18.69 27.40 21.45
N ASN A 162 19.41 26.27 21.48
CA ASN A 162 20.78 26.21 21.98
C ASN A 162 21.76 27.08 21.18
N SER A 163 21.50 27.30 19.88
CA SER A 163 22.29 28.18 19.01
C SER A 163 21.90 29.67 19.10
N GLY A 164 20.95 30.04 19.97
CA GLY A 164 20.47 31.41 20.14
C GLY A 164 19.34 31.83 19.19
N LYS A 165 18.88 30.93 18.29
CA LYS A 165 17.76 31.18 17.35
C LYS A 165 16.39 31.03 18.02
N VAL A 166 16.15 31.82 19.07
CA VAL A 166 14.93 31.71 19.90
C VAL A 166 13.70 32.22 19.14
N ASN A 167 13.78 33.34 18.42
CA ASN A 167 12.64 33.93 17.71
C ASN A 167 12.67 33.69 16.19
N GLN A 168 13.63 32.92 15.68
CA GLN A 168 13.89 32.70 14.26
C GLN A 168 14.04 31.21 13.97
N SER A 169 12.94 30.47 14.08
CA SER A 169 12.91 29.04 13.75
C SER A 169 12.67 28.86 12.25
N SER A 170 13.54 28.12 11.55
CA SER A 170 13.34 27.79 10.13
C SER A 170 12.21 26.78 9.95
N ILE A 171 11.89 26.02 11.00
CA ILE A 171 10.78 25.07 11.10
C ILE A 171 9.59 25.64 11.90
N GLY A 172 9.51 26.97 12.06
CA GLY A 172 8.60 27.61 13.00
C GLY A 172 7.10 27.40 12.71
N SER A 173 6.71 27.09 11.48
CA SER A 173 5.32 26.84 11.07
C SER A 173 4.78 25.48 11.50
N PHE A 174 5.65 24.48 11.63
CA PHE A 174 5.28 23.11 11.98
C PHE A 174 4.70 23.05 13.38
N LYS A 175 3.76 22.12 13.60
CA LYS A 175 3.15 21.85 14.90
C LYS A 175 3.61 20.50 15.44
N VAL A 176 3.88 20.45 16.73
CA VAL A 176 4.13 19.22 17.48
C VAL A 176 3.21 19.22 18.69
N GLN A 177 2.42 18.17 18.86
CA GLN A 177 1.42 18.09 19.94
C GLN A 177 0.51 19.33 19.99
N GLY A 178 0.14 19.86 18.82
CA GLY A 178 -0.69 21.06 18.68
C GLY A 178 0.03 22.40 18.88
N VAL A 179 1.29 22.43 19.29
CA VAL A 179 2.07 23.65 19.54
C VAL A 179 2.96 23.96 18.33
N LYS A 180 2.94 25.20 17.81
CA LYS A 180 3.85 25.59 16.73
C LYS A 180 5.29 25.67 17.26
N LEU A 181 6.26 25.19 16.50
CA LEU A 181 7.66 25.15 16.95
C LEU A 181 8.24 26.54 17.25
N LYS A 182 7.79 27.59 16.53
CA LYS A 182 8.17 28.99 16.82
C LYS A 182 7.73 29.48 18.21
N ASP A 183 6.69 28.86 18.78
CA ASP A 183 6.16 29.21 20.10
C ASP A 183 6.92 28.48 21.22
N ILE A 184 7.73 27.48 20.88
CA ILE A 184 8.66 26.81 21.80
C ILE A 184 9.93 27.66 21.90
N LYS A 185 9.99 28.52 22.91
CA LYS A 185 11.09 29.49 23.09
C LYS A 185 12.13 29.08 24.15
N THR A 186 11.85 28.08 24.96
CA THR A 186 12.71 27.65 26.08
C THR A 186 12.92 26.14 26.06
N ILE A 187 14.05 25.70 26.64
CA ILE A 187 14.35 24.27 26.79
C ILE A 187 13.34 23.57 27.69
N ALA A 188 12.89 24.23 28.76
CA ALA A 188 11.84 23.70 29.63
C ALA A 188 10.53 23.41 28.87
N LYS A 189 10.08 24.34 28.00
CA LYS A 189 8.87 24.13 27.19
C LYS A 189 9.07 23.03 26.15
N HIS A 190 10.26 22.97 25.55
CA HIS A 190 10.64 21.89 24.64
C HIS A 190 10.55 20.53 25.36
N ASP A 191 11.14 20.39 26.54
CA ASP A 191 11.21 19.11 27.26
C ASP A 191 9.81 18.66 27.74
N GLU A 192 8.92 19.60 28.11
CA GLU A 192 7.50 19.32 28.38
C GLU A 192 6.78 18.71 27.17
N ILE A 193 6.91 19.33 26.00
CA ILE A 193 6.28 18.87 24.75
C ILE A 193 6.89 17.55 24.29
N ARG A 194 8.20 17.40 24.45
CA ARG A 194 8.91 16.16 24.14
C ARG A 194 8.40 15.01 24.99
N LYS A 195 8.17 15.20 26.30
CA LYS A 195 7.63 14.15 27.18
C LYS A 195 6.29 13.62 26.66
N LYS A 196 5.39 14.50 26.20
CA LYS A 196 4.11 14.13 25.58
C LYS A 196 4.33 13.34 24.28
N SER A 197 5.22 13.82 23.42
CA SER A 197 5.54 13.16 22.14
C SER A 197 6.17 11.77 22.34
N VAL A 198 7.03 11.61 23.34
CA VAL A 198 7.63 10.32 23.73
C VAL A 198 6.57 9.34 24.22
N ALA A 199 5.61 9.79 25.03
CA ALA A 199 4.52 8.95 25.50
C ALA A 199 3.63 8.47 24.35
N SER A 200 3.26 9.39 23.43
CA SER A 200 2.49 9.04 22.23
C SER A 200 3.25 8.08 21.31
N PHE A 201 4.52 8.39 21.00
CA PHE A 201 5.40 7.48 20.24
C PHE A 201 5.44 6.10 20.89
N GLY A 202 5.71 6.04 22.20
CA GLY A 202 5.87 4.81 22.95
C GLY A 202 4.64 3.92 22.92
N LYS A 203 3.45 4.50 23.13
CA LYS A 203 2.18 3.79 23.06
C LYS A 203 2.01 3.09 21.71
N HIS A 204 2.13 3.85 20.62
CA HIS A 204 1.93 3.31 19.27
C HIS A 204 3.05 2.34 18.87
N HIS A 205 4.28 2.57 19.33
CA HIS A 205 5.39 1.65 19.09
C HIS A 205 5.18 0.30 19.77
N LEU A 206 4.74 0.31 21.02
CA LEU A 206 4.43 -0.89 21.79
C LEU A 206 3.28 -1.66 21.15
N GLU A 207 2.16 -0.99 20.85
CA GLU A 207 0.99 -1.64 20.25
C GLU A 207 1.28 -2.19 18.85
N SER A 208 2.00 -1.44 18.01
CA SER A 208 2.46 -1.95 16.72
C SER A 208 3.28 -3.24 16.87
N THR A 209 4.19 -3.26 17.84
CA THR A 209 5.04 -4.44 18.10
C THR A 209 4.26 -5.61 18.70
N LYS A 210 3.34 -5.36 19.66
CA LYS A 210 2.45 -6.37 20.22
C LYS A 210 1.64 -7.04 19.11
N ASN A 211 1.00 -6.25 18.26
CA ASN A 211 0.20 -6.76 17.16
C ASN A 211 1.02 -7.54 16.12
N SER A 212 2.23 -7.08 15.76
CA SER A 212 3.12 -7.86 14.86
C SER A 212 3.60 -9.16 15.50
N SER A 213 3.87 -9.16 16.81
CA SER A 213 4.25 -10.38 17.54
C SER A 213 3.10 -11.41 17.51
N ILE A 214 1.86 -10.98 17.76
CA ILE A 214 0.67 -11.82 17.69
C ILE A 214 0.46 -12.36 16.28
N GLU A 215 0.54 -11.51 15.25
CA GLU A 215 0.47 -11.90 13.84
C GLU A 215 1.49 -12.99 13.51
N LYS A 216 2.77 -12.78 13.82
CA LYS A 216 3.82 -13.78 13.59
C LYS A 216 3.57 -15.08 14.35
N GLY A 217 3.07 -14.99 15.58
CA GLY A 217 2.67 -16.16 16.36
C GLY A 217 1.54 -16.95 15.68
N LEU A 218 0.52 -16.27 15.18
CA LEU A 218 -0.61 -16.87 14.46
C LEU A 218 -0.18 -17.48 13.12
N MET A 219 0.63 -16.78 12.34
CA MET A 219 1.17 -17.28 11.06
C MET A 219 2.03 -18.53 11.29
N LYS A 220 2.87 -18.51 12.33
CA LYS A 220 3.70 -19.66 12.68
C LYS A 220 2.87 -20.90 13.01
N VAL A 221 1.81 -20.76 13.80
CA VAL A 221 1.01 -21.93 14.26
C VAL A 221 -0.05 -22.36 13.25
N GLY A 222 -0.50 -21.44 12.39
CA GLY A 222 -1.55 -21.67 11.40
C GLY A 222 -1.03 -22.07 10.02
N TRP A 223 0.01 -21.41 9.53
CA TRP A 223 0.50 -21.58 8.16
C TRP A 223 1.86 -22.30 8.10
N ASP A 224 2.82 -21.83 8.89
CA ASP A 224 4.22 -22.31 8.80
C ASP A 224 4.45 -23.64 9.53
N SER A 225 3.46 -24.13 10.27
CA SER A 225 3.53 -25.39 10.99
C SER A 225 2.17 -26.06 11.15
N ASN A 226 2.18 -27.30 11.64
CA ASN A 226 0.96 -28.03 12.00
C ASN A 226 0.60 -27.88 13.49
N ILE A 227 1.26 -27.00 14.26
CA ILE A 227 1.09 -26.89 15.72
C ILE A 227 -0.40 -26.72 16.11
N LEU A 228 -1.12 -25.82 15.45
CA LEU A 228 -2.53 -25.58 15.74
C LEU A 228 -3.39 -26.79 15.42
N VAL A 229 -3.20 -27.37 14.22
CA VAL A 229 -3.96 -28.54 13.77
C VAL A 229 -3.70 -29.74 14.68
N ASP A 230 -2.45 -30.02 15.02
CA ASP A 230 -2.08 -31.14 15.88
C ASP A 230 -2.69 -30.99 17.28
N LYS A 231 -2.73 -29.76 17.82
CA LYS A 231 -3.36 -29.50 19.11
C LYS A 231 -4.87 -29.73 19.07
N LEU A 232 -5.55 -29.25 18.02
CA LEU A 232 -6.99 -29.46 17.83
C LEU A 232 -7.32 -30.94 17.63
N VAL A 233 -6.50 -31.68 16.88
CA VAL A 233 -6.63 -33.13 16.72
C VAL A 233 -6.52 -33.83 18.07
N GLN A 234 -5.56 -33.44 18.92
CA GLN A 234 -5.44 -34.00 20.28
C GLN A 234 -6.67 -33.70 21.14
N ASP A 235 -7.23 -32.50 21.06
CA ASP A 235 -8.42 -32.12 21.81
C ASP A 235 -9.65 -32.92 21.33
N ARG A 236 -9.77 -33.15 20.02
CA ARG A 236 -10.80 -34.04 19.44
C ARG A 236 -10.64 -35.50 19.85
N VAL A 237 -9.40 -36.02 19.88
CA VAL A 237 -9.12 -37.38 20.38
C VAL A 237 -9.51 -37.50 21.86
N SER A 238 -9.16 -36.52 22.67
CA SER A 238 -9.53 -36.50 24.10
C SER A 238 -11.04 -36.47 24.28
N HIS A 239 -11.73 -35.64 23.52
CA HIS A 239 -13.19 -35.56 23.52
C HIS A 239 -13.85 -36.87 23.09
N TYR A 240 -13.35 -37.49 22.02
CA TYR A 240 -13.85 -38.78 21.55
C TYR A 240 -13.69 -39.86 22.61
N LYS A 241 -12.52 -39.91 23.27
CA LYS A 241 -12.24 -40.91 24.32
C LYS A 241 -13.13 -40.79 25.53
N SER A 242 -13.55 -39.56 25.89
CA SER A 242 -14.43 -39.31 27.03
C SER A 242 -15.89 -39.68 26.77
N ARG A 243 -16.27 -40.09 25.55
CA ARG A 243 -17.63 -40.52 25.22
C ARG A 243 -17.89 -41.97 25.58
N SER A 244 -19.17 -42.30 25.81
CA SER A 244 -19.62 -43.67 25.94
C SER A 244 -19.34 -44.45 24.65
N LEU A 245 -19.30 -45.79 24.76
CA LEU A 245 -19.00 -46.64 23.61
C LEU A 245 -19.99 -46.45 22.44
N GLN A 246 -21.29 -46.32 22.73
CA GLN A 246 -22.29 -46.06 21.71
C GLN A 246 -22.12 -44.66 21.09
N ASP A 247 -21.80 -43.67 21.92
CA ASP A 247 -21.63 -42.29 21.45
C ASP A 247 -20.39 -42.08 20.59
N LYS A 248 -19.36 -42.90 20.78
CA LYS A 248 -18.15 -42.91 19.95
C LYS A 248 -18.47 -43.21 18.49
N ILE A 249 -19.33 -44.18 18.22
CA ILE A 249 -19.73 -44.51 16.84
C ILE A 249 -20.51 -43.33 16.24
N GLY A 250 -21.55 -42.85 16.95
CA GLY A 250 -22.36 -41.73 16.47
C GLY A 250 -21.55 -40.47 16.19
N LEU A 251 -20.60 -40.15 17.07
CA LEU A 251 -19.71 -39.00 16.92
C LEU A 251 -18.76 -39.18 15.71
N MET A 252 -18.17 -40.38 15.51
CA MET A 252 -17.30 -40.62 14.35
C MET A 252 -18.07 -40.53 13.04
N THR A 253 -19.28 -41.10 12.99
CA THR A 253 -20.19 -40.97 11.85
C THR A 253 -20.49 -39.51 11.56
N ALA A 254 -20.75 -38.69 12.58
CA ALA A 254 -20.97 -37.25 12.40
C ALA A 254 -19.77 -36.53 11.77
N TYR A 255 -18.54 -36.87 12.16
CA TYR A 255 -17.32 -36.31 11.53
C TYR A 255 -17.20 -36.69 10.06
N ILE A 256 -17.46 -37.96 9.70
CA ILE A 256 -17.41 -38.45 8.31
C ILE A 256 -18.47 -37.74 7.46
N ILE A 257 -19.71 -37.66 7.93
CA ILE A 257 -20.79 -36.96 7.22
C ILE A 257 -20.43 -35.48 7.04
N SER A 258 -20.03 -34.79 8.11
CA SER A 258 -19.70 -33.36 8.08
C SER A 258 -18.53 -33.05 7.13
N TYR A 259 -17.57 -33.98 7.01
CA TYR A 259 -16.48 -33.86 6.04
C TYR A 259 -16.96 -34.07 4.60
N ASN A 260 -17.75 -35.10 4.34
CA ASN A 260 -18.25 -35.42 3.00
C ASN A 260 -19.21 -34.35 2.46
N THR A 261 -20.05 -33.78 3.32
CA THR A 261 -20.96 -32.68 2.96
C THR A 261 -20.27 -31.32 2.95
N GLN A 262 -19.02 -31.23 3.40
CA GLN A 262 -18.27 -29.99 3.60
C GLN A 262 -19.02 -28.93 4.42
N SER A 263 -19.85 -29.36 5.37
CA SER A 263 -20.70 -28.48 6.16
C SER A 263 -20.71 -28.87 7.64
N ILE A 264 -20.79 -27.86 8.52
CA ILE A 264 -21.04 -28.10 9.95
C ILE A 264 -22.49 -28.54 10.09
N LEU A 265 -22.70 -29.77 10.54
CA LEU A 265 -24.04 -30.33 10.67
C LEU A 265 -24.89 -29.52 11.66
N GLN A 266 -26.15 -29.28 11.28
CA GLN A 266 -27.18 -28.87 12.22
C GLN A 266 -27.76 -30.13 12.86
N TYR A 267 -27.74 -30.19 14.20
CA TYR A 267 -28.19 -31.36 14.94
C TYR A 267 -29.61 -31.13 15.44
N PRO A 268 -30.57 -32.03 15.12
CA PRO A 268 -31.82 -32.11 15.84
C PRO A 268 -31.56 -32.29 17.35
N SER A 269 -32.48 -31.85 18.20
CA SER A 269 -32.37 -31.95 19.67
C SER A 269 -31.98 -33.36 20.15
N VAL A 270 -32.55 -34.39 19.52
CA VAL A 270 -32.31 -35.81 19.83
C VAL A 270 -30.90 -36.32 19.48
N LEU A 271 -30.15 -35.60 18.63
CA LEU A 271 -28.79 -35.96 18.19
C LEU A 271 -27.70 -35.03 18.75
N THR A 272 -28.06 -34.10 19.64
CA THR A 272 -27.12 -33.14 20.26
C THR A 272 -25.95 -33.80 20.98
N ARG A 273 -26.12 -35.04 21.49
CA ARG A 273 -25.03 -35.82 22.09
C ARG A 273 -23.88 -36.17 21.12
N TYR A 274 -24.12 -36.12 19.81
CA TYR A 274 -23.13 -36.35 18.76
C TYR A 274 -22.59 -35.04 18.15
N GLN A 275 -22.96 -33.89 18.71
CA GLN A 275 -22.52 -32.60 18.21
C GLN A 275 -20.98 -32.50 18.25
N ILE A 276 -20.40 -32.21 17.08
CA ILE A 276 -18.97 -31.97 16.95
C ILE A 276 -18.63 -30.64 17.64
N PRO A 277 -17.72 -30.63 18.65
CA PRO A 277 -17.29 -29.40 19.28
C PRO A 277 -16.50 -28.52 18.31
N ASN A 278 -16.70 -27.21 18.41
CA ASN A 278 -15.89 -26.23 17.70
C ASN A 278 -14.76 -25.73 18.60
N TYR A 279 -13.57 -26.32 18.47
CA TYR A 279 -12.37 -25.90 19.18
C TYR A 279 -11.59 -24.78 18.48
N ALA A 280 -11.79 -24.58 17.18
CA ALA A 280 -11.09 -23.59 16.36
C ALA A 280 -11.68 -22.18 16.51
N THR A 281 -11.87 -21.73 17.75
CA THR A 281 -12.35 -20.38 18.06
C THR A 281 -11.20 -19.36 18.00
N ASN A 282 -11.51 -18.09 17.76
CA ASN A 282 -10.51 -17.03 17.73
C ASN A 282 -9.73 -16.93 19.05
N SER A 283 -10.39 -17.11 20.20
CA SER A 283 -9.73 -17.08 21.51
C SER A 283 -8.73 -18.22 21.68
N TYR A 284 -9.07 -19.43 21.25
CA TYR A 284 -8.18 -20.58 21.33
C TYR A 284 -6.97 -20.43 20.40
N MET A 285 -7.20 -19.99 19.16
CA MET A 285 -6.13 -19.69 18.20
C MET A 285 -5.19 -18.60 18.73
N LEU A 286 -5.72 -17.54 19.34
CA LEU A 286 -4.91 -16.49 19.95
C LEU A 286 -4.09 -17.01 21.13
N GLN A 287 -4.65 -17.88 21.97
CA GLN A 287 -3.91 -18.47 23.09
C GLN A 287 -2.69 -19.25 22.59
N ILE A 288 -2.85 -20.06 21.54
CA ILE A 288 -1.76 -20.84 20.95
C ILE A 288 -0.77 -19.92 20.20
N GLY A 289 -1.28 -18.95 19.43
CA GLY A 289 -0.48 -17.96 18.72
C GLY A 289 0.41 -17.16 19.67
N ASN A 290 -0.14 -16.64 20.78
CA ASN A 290 0.59 -15.87 21.78
C ASN A 290 1.70 -16.67 22.46
N LYS A 291 1.49 -17.97 22.73
CA LYS A 291 2.53 -18.85 23.27
C LYS A 291 3.70 -19.07 22.31
N ASN A 292 3.45 -18.93 21.01
CA ASN A 292 4.44 -19.13 19.94
C ASN A 292 4.94 -17.81 19.33
N ALA A 293 4.45 -16.68 19.84
CA ALA A 293 4.78 -15.35 19.35
C ALA A 293 6.23 -14.96 19.72
N PRO A 294 6.93 -14.21 18.85
CA PRO A 294 8.26 -13.68 19.18
C PRO A 294 8.22 -12.81 20.44
N LYS A 295 9.19 -12.99 21.34
CA LYS A 295 9.29 -12.16 22.55
C LYS A 295 9.53 -10.69 22.18
N ILE A 296 8.76 -9.80 22.78
CA ILE A 296 8.97 -8.35 22.69
C ILE A 296 10.23 -8.00 23.48
N SER A 297 11.10 -7.18 22.90
CA SER A 297 12.36 -6.77 23.53
C SER A 297 12.12 -5.89 24.76
N GLU A 298 13.06 -5.92 25.71
CA GLU A 298 12.99 -5.08 26.92
C GLU A 298 12.97 -3.58 26.60
N ALA A 299 13.63 -3.16 25.51
CA ALA A 299 13.62 -1.78 25.06
C ALA A 299 12.21 -1.30 24.64
N ILE A 300 11.40 -2.18 24.04
CA ILE A 300 10.03 -1.85 23.64
C ILE A 300 9.08 -1.96 24.84
N LYS A 301 9.27 -2.96 25.70
CA LYS A 301 8.52 -3.06 26.97
C LYS A 301 8.74 -1.85 27.88
N ALA A 302 9.83 -1.11 27.68
CA ALA A 302 10.05 0.13 28.41
C ALA A 302 9.02 1.23 28.13
N PHE A 303 8.17 1.06 27.11
CA PHE A 303 7.03 1.93 26.86
C PHE A 303 5.71 1.43 27.47
N ASP A 304 5.73 0.29 28.16
CA ASP A 304 4.56 -0.27 28.84
C ASP A 304 4.52 0.21 30.31
N PRO A 305 3.59 1.12 30.68
CA PRO A 305 3.57 1.71 32.03
C PRO A 305 3.27 0.69 33.13
N GLU A 306 2.47 -0.34 32.83
CA GLU A 306 2.14 -1.38 33.79
C GLU A 306 3.35 -2.27 34.05
N TYR A 307 4.11 -2.59 33.00
CA TYR A 307 5.35 -3.35 33.11
C TYR A 307 6.42 -2.59 33.90
N GLU A 308 6.62 -1.30 33.62
CA GLU A 308 7.53 -0.44 34.36
C GLU A 308 7.16 -0.39 35.85
N LEU A 309 5.89 -0.15 36.16
CA LEU A 309 5.40 -0.08 37.54
C LEU A 309 5.59 -1.39 38.29
N GLU A 310 5.32 -2.52 37.65
CA GLU A 310 5.52 -3.84 38.24
C GLU A 310 6.99 -4.12 38.53
N MET A 311 7.89 -3.78 37.61
CA MET A 311 9.33 -3.95 37.83
C MET A 311 9.87 -3.04 38.94
N ILE A 312 9.37 -1.81 39.05
CA ILE A 312 9.69 -0.89 40.16
C ILE A 312 9.17 -1.47 41.49
N ARG A 313 7.94 -1.99 41.53
CA ARG A 313 7.37 -2.62 42.72
C ARG A 313 8.20 -3.84 43.16
N ARG A 314 8.61 -4.69 42.21
CA ARG A 314 9.48 -5.84 42.48
C ARG A 314 10.83 -5.43 43.04
N ALA A 315 11.43 -4.34 42.54
CA ALA A 315 12.63 -3.77 43.13
C ALA A 315 12.39 -3.27 44.56
N ALA A 316 11.29 -2.58 44.82
CA ALA A 316 10.95 -2.10 46.17
C ALA A 316 10.75 -3.25 47.17
N GLN A 317 10.28 -4.41 46.69
CA GLN A 317 10.09 -5.63 47.47
C GLN A 317 11.36 -6.50 47.58
N GLY A 318 12.49 -6.08 46.99
CA GLY A 318 13.75 -6.84 47.03
C GLY A 318 13.84 -8.04 46.09
N TYR A 319 12.84 -8.27 45.23
CA TYR A 319 12.82 -9.40 44.29
C TYR A 319 13.83 -9.26 43.14
N LEU A 320 14.37 -8.06 42.92
CA LEU A 320 15.38 -7.79 41.90
C LEU A 320 16.80 -7.63 42.49
N GLY A 321 17.03 -8.23 43.65
CA GLY A 321 18.33 -8.22 44.33
C GLY A 321 18.73 -6.80 44.75
N HIS A 322 19.89 -6.33 44.27
CA HIS A 322 20.48 -5.04 44.66
C HIS A 322 19.92 -3.83 43.89
N LEU A 323 18.98 -4.03 42.96
CA LEU A 323 18.40 -2.93 42.19
C LEU A 323 17.38 -2.15 43.02
N ARG A 324 17.71 -0.89 43.33
CA ARG A 324 16.78 0.04 43.96
C ARG A 324 15.71 0.52 42.96
N PRO A 325 14.49 0.85 43.40
CA PRO A 325 13.41 1.37 42.56
C PRO A 325 13.83 2.52 41.63
N GLU A 326 14.65 3.45 42.11
CA GLU A 326 15.11 4.62 41.35
C GLU A 326 16.08 4.21 40.22
N HIS A 327 16.90 3.18 40.45
CA HIS A 327 17.78 2.65 39.42
C HIS A 327 16.97 1.98 38.31
N VAL A 328 15.91 1.25 38.67
CA VAL A 328 15.02 0.62 37.69
C VAL A 328 14.31 1.67 36.84
N ALA A 329 13.74 2.72 37.44
CA ALA A 329 13.12 3.82 36.69
C ALA A 329 14.09 4.49 35.69
N LYS A 330 15.33 4.76 36.11
CA LYS A 330 16.38 5.31 35.22
C LYS A 330 16.74 4.34 34.09
N MET A 331 16.78 3.04 34.34
CA MET A 331 17.03 2.04 33.30
C MET A 331 15.91 2.05 32.25
N PHE A 332 14.64 2.17 32.67
CA PHE A 332 13.51 2.30 31.76
C PHE A 332 13.59 3.55 30.90
N GLU A 333 13.91 4.71 31.49
CA GLU A 333 14.17 5.94 30.74
C GLU A 333 15.29 5.79 29.72
N ALA A 334 16.43 5.22 30.13
CA ALA A 334 17.57 4.98 29.23
C ALA A 334 17.21 4.03 28.07
N ASN A 335 16.43 2.99 28.34
CA ASN A 335 15.96 2.06 27.32
C ASN A 335 15.02 2.73 26.33
N ARG A 336 14.07 3.55 26.80
CA ARG A 336 13.17 4.33 25.93
C ARG A 336 13.98 5.26 25.03
N GLU A 337 14.93 5.99 25.59
CA GLU A 337 15.78 6.92 24.84
C GLU A 337 16.67 6.20 23.82
N LYS A 338 17.23 5.05 24.18
CA LYS A 338 17.99 4.21 23.24
C LYS A 338 17.13 3.73 22.08
N GLU A 339 15.90 3.32 22.34
CA GLU A 339 14.98 2.84 21.30
C GLU A 339 14.48 3.96 20.40
N ILE A 340 14.13 5.11 20.99
CA ILE A 340 13.83 6.34 20.25
C ILE A 340 15.01 6.72 19.38
N ALA A 341 16.24 6.73 19.91
CA ALA A 341 17.44 7.03 19.14
C ALA A 341 17.70 6.02 18.03
N ARG A 342 17.38 4.73 18.23
CA ARG A 342 17.48 3.69 17.18
C ARG A 342 16.50 3.96 16.04
N ILE A 343 15.25 4.29 16.36
CA ILE A 343 14.21 4.60 15.38
C ILE A 343 14.47 5.96 14.70
N MET A 344 14.88 6.98 15.45
CA MET A 344 15.26 8.29 14.93
C MET A 344 16.63 8.32 14.25
N GLY A 345 17.49 7.33 14.49
CA GLY A 345 18.78 7.12 13.81
C GLY A 345 18.61 6.33 12.51
N ASN A 346 17.48 5.62 12.38
CA ASN A 346 16.91 5.11 11.14
C ASN A 346 15.57 5.80 10.82
N PRO A 347 15.48 7.14 10.76
CA PRO A 347 14.32 7.70 10.08
C PRO A 347 14.39 7.24 8.62
N PRO A 348 13.34 7.36 7.80
CA PRO A 348 13.59 7.63 6.41
C PRO A 348 14.40 8.95 6.38
N SER A 349 15.73 8.83 6.44
CA SER A 349 16.72 9.90 6.66
C SER A 349 16.54 11.07 5.72
N SER A 350 15.95 10.78 4.57
CA SER A 350 15.52 11.69 3.54
C SER A 350 14.44 12.69 3.96
N ALA A 351 13.48 12.40 4.85
CA ALA A 351 12.34 13.31 5.11
C ALA A 351 12.72 14.57 5.90
N ALA A 352 13.43 14.42 7.01
CA ALA A 352 13.90 15.56 7.80
C ALA A 352 14.98 16.37 7.07
N ILE A 353 15.86 15.70 6.33
CA ILE A 353 16.84 16.35 5.43
C ILE A 353 16.10 17.16 4.35
N THR A 354 15.10 16.56 3.70
CA THR A 354 14.33 17.25 2.64
C THR A 354 13.60 18.46 3.20
N LEU A 355 13.03 18.41 4.41
CA LEU A 355 12.39 19.58 5.03
C LEU A 355 13.38 20.70 5.35
N SER A 356 14.56 20.37 5.87
CA SER A 356 15.62 21.36 6.14
C SER A 356 16.14 21.99 4.85
N GLU A 357 16.44 21.17 3.85
CA GLU A 357 16.90 21.63 2.53
C GLU A 357 15.85 22.51 1.84
N LEU A 358 14.56 22.18 2.00
CA LEU A 358 13.47 22.96 1.44
C LEU A 358 13.32 24.31 2.15
N ALA A 359 13.48 24.36 3.47
CA ALA A 359 13.50 25.61 4.21
C ALA A 359 14.68 26.51 3.78
N GLU A 360 15.88 25.95 3.64
CA GLU A 360 17.07 26.66 3.14
C GLU A 360 16.87 27.18 1.71
N PHE A 361 16.23 26.38 0.85
CA PHE A 361 15.91 26.80 -0.51
C PHE A 361 14.90 27.95 -0.52
N ASP A 362 13.90 27.90 0.34
CA ASP A 362 12.91 28.96 0.52
C ASP A 362 13.54 30.27 1.01
N GLU A 363 14.50 30.19 1.94
CA GLU A 363 15.29 31.34 2.39
C GLU A 363 16.13 31.91 1.25
N TYR A 364 16.78 31.05 0.47
CA TYR A 364 17.54 31.46 -0.71
C TYR A 364 16.67 32.20 -1.73
N LEU A 365 15.48 31.69 -2.05
CA LEU A 365 14.54 32.35 -2.97
C LEU A 365 14.13 33.74 -2.45
N LYS A 366 13.91 33.87 -1.14
CA LYS A 366 13.50 35.13 -0.49
C LYS A 366 14.66 36.09 -0.26
N SER A 367 15.90 35.65 -0.46
CA SER A 367 17.09 36.51 -0.32
C SER A 367 17.18 37.57 -1.41
N GLY A 368 17.87 38.67 -1.15
CA GLY A 368 18.18 39.70 -2.16
C GLY A 368 19.09 39.20 -3.29
N ASN A 369 19.67 38.01 -3.17
CA ASN A 369 20.61 37.42 -4.13
C ASN A 369 19.93 36.51 -5.17
N PHE A 370 18.60 36.33 -5.11
CA PHE A 370 17.89 35.50 -6.06
C PHE A 370 17.81 36.17 -7.43
N ASN A 371 18.55 35.63 -8.42
CA ASN A 371 18.45 36.02 -9.82
C ASN A 371 17.61 34.98 -10.58
N PRO A 372 16.36 35.30 -10.99
CA PRO A 372 15.46 34.30 -11.55
C PRO A 372 15.89 33.72 -12.90
N LEU A 373 16.75 34.42 -13.65
CA LEU A 373 17.21 33.99 -14.98
C LEU A 373 18.58 33.28 -14.95
N ASN A 374 19.43 33.63 -13.98
CA ASN A 374 20.81 33.12 -13.93
C ASN A 374 21.05 32.10 -12.81
N SER A 375 20.10 31.93 -11.89
CA SER A 375 20.23 30.98 -10.78
C SER A 375 19.72 29.60 -11.20
N PRO A 376 20.35 28.50 -10.75
CA PRO A 376 19.91 27.13 -11.04
C PRO A 376 18.68 26.72 -10.21
N TRP A 377 17.81 27.67 -9.86
CA TRP A 377 16.71 27.48 -8.93
C TRP A 377 15.69 26.46 -9.45
N LEU A 378 15.41 26.45 -10.76
CA LEU A 378 14.46 25.52 -11.36
C LEU A 378 14.94 24.08 -11.23
N LYS A 379 16.25 23.84 -11.45
CA LYS A 379 16.87 22.53 -11.28
C LYS A 379 16.77 22.09 -9.82
N ARG A 380 17.18 22.94 -8.88
CA ARG A 380 17.11 22.66 -7.43
C ARG A 380 15.67 22.38 -6.98
N ALA A 381 14.71 23.21 -7.39
CA ALA A 381 13.29 23.04 -7.06
C ALA A 381 12.74 21.70 -7.57
N ARG A 382 13.15 21.26 -8.76
CA ARG A 382 12.78 19.94 -9.32
C ARG A 382 13.44 18.78 -8.57
N GLU A 383 14.72 18.88 -8.23
CA GLU A 383 15.41 17.88 -7.40
C GLU A 383 14.73 17.74 -6.03
N TYR A 384 14.28 18.85 -5.44
CA TYR A 384 13.52 18.84 -4.18
C TYR A 384 12.12 18.25 -4.35
N ALA A 385 11.40 18.62 -5.40
CA ALA A 385 10.11 18.01 -5.69
C ALA A 385 10.26 16.50 -5.86
N GLU A 386 11.27 16.02 -6.59
CA GLU A 386 11.55 14.60 -6.76
C GLU A 386 11.83 13.90 -5.41
N LYS A 387 12.62 14.53 -4.52
CA LYS A 387 12.83 14.04 -3.16
C LYS A 387 11.52 13.94 -2.39
N VAL A 388 10.69 14.99 -2.39
CA VAL A 388 9.38 14.99 -1.72
C VAL A 388 8.46 13.90 -2.27
N TYR A 389 8.37 13.78 -3.60
CA TYR A 389 7.52 12.79 -4.25
C TYR A 389 8.00 11.35 -4.04
N LYS A 390 9.30 11.11 -3.86
CA LYS A 390 9.85 9.80 -3.43
C LYS A 390 9.53 9.45 -1.99
N LEU A 391 9.14 10.44 -1.18
CA LEU A 391 8.85 10.30 0.24
C LEU A 391 7.36 10.35 0.56
N LYS A 392 6.51 10.82 -0.35
CA LYS A 392 5.08 11.01 -0.10
C LYS A 392 4.42 9.77 0.51
N ASP A 393 4.71 8.57 -0.01
CA ASP A 393 4.13 7.31 0.47
C ASP A 393 4.83 6.74 1.72
N LYS A 394 5.90 7.40 2.17
CA LYS A 394 6.76 7.02 3.31
C LYS A 394 6.65 8.00 4.48
N VAL A 395 5.88 9.07 4.33
CA VAL A 395 5.65 10.09 5.35
C VAL A 395 4.16 10.15 5.68
N PRO A 396 3.79 10.68 6.85
CA PRO A 396 2.39 10.86 7.21
C PRO A 396 1.65 11.78 6.23
N ASP A 397 0.36 11.55 5.97
CA ASP A 397 -0.47 12.36 5.05
C ASP A 397 -0.38 13.88 5.33
N TYR A 398 -0.31 14.28 6.60
CA TYR A 398 -0.17 15.70 6.96
C TYR A 398 1.19 16.27 6.55
N ALA A 399 2.25 15.49 6.69
CA ALA A 399 3.62 15.88 6.35
C ALA A 399 3.81 15.86 4.82
N GLU A 400 3.23 14.87 4.13
CA GLU A 400 3.12 14.87 2.67
C GLU A 400 2.48 16.17 2.20
N LYS A 401 1.31 16.50 2.74
CA LYS A 401 0.59 17.72 2.37
C LYS A 401 1.43 18.97 2.61
N GLU A 402 2.07 19.10 3.78
CA GLU A 402 2.94 20.24 4.08
C GLU A 402 4.17 20.31 3.17
N MET A 403 4.80 19.17 2.85
CA MET A 403 5.94 19.12 1.92
C MET A 403 5.53 19.52 0.50
N ILE A 404 4.39 19.02 0.01
CA ILE A 404 3.84 19.36 -1.30
C ILE A 404 3.47 20.84 -1.36
N GLU A 405 2.77 21.36 -0.34
CA GLU A 405 2.43 22.78 -0.26
C GLU A 405 3.67 23.67 -0.22
N ALA A 406 4.73 23.22 0.46
CA ALA A 406 5.97 23.97 0.55
C ALA A 406 6.73 23.97 -0.80
N VAL A 407 6.81 22.84 -1.51
CA VAL A 407 7.31 22.77 -2.90
C VAL A 407 6.53 23.73 -3.80
N ASP A 408 5.20 23.68 -3.75
CA ASP A 408 4.33 24.54 -4.54
C ASP A 408 4.59 26.02 -4.23
N ASN A 409 4.71 26.39 -2.96
CA ASN A 409 5.00 27.76 -2.54
C ASN A 409 6.36 28.25 -3.07
N SER A 410 7.40 27.41 -3.06
CA SER A 410 8.70 27.74 -3.65
C SER A 410 8.57 28.03 -5.14
N PHE A 411 7.86 27.17 -5.89
CA PHE A 411 7.61 27.37 -7.33
C PHE A 411 6.78 28.61 -7.60
N ILE A 412 5.69 28.83 -6.87
CA ILE A 412 4.84 30.02 -6.97
C ILE A 412 5.68 31.28 -6.79
N PHE A 413 6.50 31.33 -5.74
CA PHE A 413 7.35 32.48 -5.46
C PHE A 413 8.35 32.73 -6.60
N ALA A 414 9.10 31.70 -7.01
CA ALA A 414 10.13 31.82 -8.02
C ALA A 414 9.56 32.18 -9.40
N LEU A 415 8.44 31.57 -9.81
CA LEU A 415 7.76 31.87 -11.07
C LEU A 415 7.20 33.30 -11.08
N LYS A 416 6.58 33.75 -9.98
CA LYS A 416 6.11 35.15 -9.86
C LYS A 416 7.26 36.14 -9.97
N LYS A 417 8.38 35.88 -9.30
CA LYS A 417 9.57 36.73 -9.38
C LYS A 417 10.17 36.74 -10.79
N THR A 418 10.22 35.59 -11.45
CA THR A 418 10.67 35.47 -12.84
C THR A 418 9.78 36.30 -13.78
N ALA A 419 8.46 36.17 -13.65
CA ALA A 419 7.50 36.93 -14.43
C ALA A 419 7.68 38.45 -14.25
N LEU A 420 7.76 38.92 -13.00
CA LEU A 420 7.93 40.35 -12.70
C LEU A 420 9.32 40.88 -13.11
N TYR A 421 10.35 40.04 -13.11
CA TYR A 421 11.66 40.39 -13.62
C TYR A 421 11.64 40.57 -15.14
N MET A 422 10.95 39.68 -15.87
CA MET A 422 10.80 39.77 -17.32
C MET A 422 9.93 40.96 -17.75
N ASN A 423 8.87 41.23 -17.00
CA ASN A 423 7.96 42.36 -17.20
C ASN A 423 7.46 42.84 -15.83
N PRO A 424 7.88 44.02 -15.35
CA PRO A 424 7.43 44.57 -14.05
C PRO A 424 5.92 44.74 -13.93
N LYS A 425 5.21 44.76 -15.06
CA LYS A 425 3.75 44.83 -15.15
C LYS A 425 3.11 43.46 -15.42
N ALA A 426 3.79 42.33 -15.24
CA ALA A 426 3.19 41.00 -15.48
C ALA A 426 1.95 40.72 -14.61
N ASN A 427 1.83 41.42 -13.48
CA ASN A 427 0.65 41.40 -12.61
C ASN A 427 -0.52 42.30 -13.09
N ILE A 428 -0.48 42.81 -14.34
CA ILE A 428 -1.59 43.56 -14.95
C ILE A 428 -2.89 42.79 -14.71
N THR A 429 -3.89 43.50 -14.20
CA THR A 429 -5.18 42.90 -13.83
C THR A 429 -6.20 42.96 -14.97
N SER A 430 -6.14 43.97 -15.84
CA SER A 430 -7.12 44.12 -16.93
C SER A 430 -6.84 43.17 -18.09
N GLU A 431 -7.88 42.41 -18.49
CA GLU A 431 -7.78 41.45 -19.58
C GLU A 431 -7.50 42.14 -20.93
N THR A 432 -8.05 43.33 -21.17
CA THR A 432 -7.80 44.12 -22.38
C THR A 432 -6.31 44.44 -22.58
N GLU A 433 -5.62 44.85 -21.53
CA GLU A 433 -4.18 45.16 -21.62
C GLU A 433 -3.36 43.87 -21.79
N LYS A 434 -3.75 42.76 -21.16
CA LYS A 434 -3.10 41.46 -21.42
C LYS A 434 -3.19 41.05 -22.88
N GLN A 435 -4.39 41.17 -23.49
CA GLN A 435 -4.60 40.86 -24.90
C GLN A 435 -3.75 41.76 -25.81
N LYS A 436 -3.65 43.04 -25.50
CA LYS A 436 -2.74 43.96 -26.20
C LYS A 436 -1.29 43.49 -26.10
N GLN A 437 -0.82 43.11 -24.91
CA GLN A 437 0.55 42.61 -24.73
C GLN A 437 0.80 41.31 -25.50
N PHE A 438 -0.13 40.34 -25.49
CA PHE A 438 -0.02 39.12 -26.29
C PHE A 438 0.09 39.41 -27.80
N LYS A 439 -0.61 40.45 -28.27
CA LYS A 439 -0.60 40.85 -29.68
C LYS A 439 0.70 41.53 -30.10
N VAL A 440 1.31 42.34 -29.24
CA VAL A 440 2.44 43.23 -29.64
C VAL A 440 3.79 42.86 -29.05
N ASN A 441 3.85 42.01 -28.01
CA ASN A 441 5.10 41.66 -27.34
C ASN A 441 5.03 40.28 -26.67
N GLY A 442 5.53 39.26 -27.36
CA GLY A 442 5.52 37.87 -26.92
C GLY A 442 6.32 37.64 -25.63
N LYS A 443 7.40 38.40 -25.39
CA LYS A 443 8.15 38.30 -24.12
C LYS A 443 7.30 38.76 -22.93
N ASN A 444 6.58 39.87 -23.09
CA ASN A 444 5.63 40.34 -22.08
C ASN A 444 4.46 39.37 -21.93
N GLY A 445 4.00 38.78 -23.02
CA GLY A 445 2.99 37.72 -23.02
C GLY A 445 3.39 36.51 -22.19
N VAL A 446 4.60 35.98 -22.40
CA VAL A 446 5.16 34.87 -21.58
C VAL A 446 5.23 35.26 -20.10
N ALA A 447 5.67 36.48 -19.79
CA ALA A 447 5.72 36.96 -18.41
C ALA A 447 4.32 37.00 -17.76
N ILE A 448 3.29 37.42 -18.50
CA ILE A 448 1.90 37.40 -18.04
C ILE A 448 1.44 35.95 -17.81
N LEU A 449 1.69 35.03 -18.74
CA LEU A 449 1.29 33.62 -18.59
C LEU A 449 1.98 32.94 -17.40
N LEU A 450 3.28 33.21 -17.19
CA LEU A 450 4.02 32.73 -16.02
C LEU A 450 3.40 33.25 -14.71
N TYR A 451 3.04 34.53 -14.68
CA TYR A 451 2.38 35.12 -13.51
C TYR A 451 1.01 34.47 -13.27
N GLU A 452 0.18 34.37 -14.31
CA GLU A 452 -1.14 33.76 -14.27
C GLU A 452 -1.11 32.30 -13.81
N PHE A 453 -0.14 31.54 -14.29
CA PHE A 453 0.09 30.16 -13.88
C PHE A 453 0.48 30.09 -12.40
N ALA A 454 1.47 30.90 -11.99
CA ALA A 454 1.97 30.92 -10.62
C ALA A 454 0.93 31.36 -9.60
N THR A 455 -0.01 32.25 -9.94
CA THR A 455 -1.03 32.76 -9.01
C THR A 455 -2.37 32.07 -9.11
N GLY A 456 -2.60 31.25 -10.15
CA GLY A 456 -3.92 30.69 -10.40
C GLY A 456 -4.91 31.70 -10.99
N THR A 457 -4.47 32.84 -11.53
CA THR A 457 -5.36 33.91 -12.04
C THR A 457 -5.42 33.92 -13.55
N GLY A 458 -6.48 34.47 -14.14
CA GLY A 458 -6.63 34.56 -15.59
C GLY A 458 -7.43 33.40 -16.18
N LYS A 459 -7.57 33.39 -17.50
CA LYS A 459 -8.37 32.39 -18.22
C LYS A 459 -7.75 30.99 -18.14
N ASP A 460 -8.58 29.97 -18.28
CA ASP A 460 -8.15 28.58 -18.45
C ASP A 460 -7.59 28.32 -19.85
N ASN A 461 -8.13 28.98 -20.86
CA ASN A 461 -7.70 28.87 -22.24
C ASN A 461 -7.25 30.24 -22.80
N ARG A 462 -6.16 30.21 -23.57
CA ARG A 462 -5.53 31.37 -24.19
C ARG A 462 -5.32 31.09 -25.67
N ASP A 463 -6.18 31.65 -26.51
CA ASP A 463 -6.04 31.57 -27.97
C ASP A 463 -5.10 32.67 -28.49
N PHE A 464 -4.16 32.26 -29.33
CA PHE A 464 -3.21 33.13 -30.01
C PHE A 464 -3.36 32.95 -31.53
N PRO A 465 -4.18 33.79 -32.17
CA PRO A 465 -4.26 33.87 -33.63
C PRO A 465 -2.92 34.27 -34.26
N PHE A 466 -2.79 34.08 -35.57
CA PHE A 466 -1.56 34.36 -36.31
C PHE A 466 -1.06 35.82 -36.22
N ASP A 467 -1.96 36.79 -36.06
CA ASP A 467 -1.58 38.20 -35.99
C ASP A 467 -0.88 38.59 -34.67
N TYR A 468 -0.92 37.71 -33.66
CA TYR A 468 -0.30 37.92 -32.36
C TYR A 468 1.21 37.67 -32.41
N ASP A 469 1.97 38.54 -31.74
CA ASP A 469 3.42 38.37 -31.59
C ASP A 469 3.77 37.06 -30.87
N MET A 470 2.90 36.58 -29.97
CA MET A 470 3.02 35.23 -29.38
C MET A 470 3.13 34.14 -30.46
N THR A 471 2.22 34.12 -31.44
CA THR A 471 2.22 33.11 -32.52
C THR A 471 3.38 33.30 -33.47
N LYS A 472 3.71 34.55 -33.83
CA LYS A 472 4.87 34.86 -34.69
C LYS A 472 6.18 34.40 -34.05
N GLN A 473 6.36 34.63 -32.75
CA GLN A 473 7.53 34.15 -32.02
C GLN A 473 7.52 32.63 -31.88
N MET A 474 6.37 31.99 -31.62
CA MET A 474 6.29 30.52 -31.62
C MET A 474 6.77 29.92 -32.94
N LEU A 475 6.40 30.54 -34.07
CA LEU A 475 6.74 30.09 -35.42
C LEU A 475 8.11 30.57 -35.93
N ALA A 476 8.92 31.25 -35.11
CA ALA A 476 10.22 31.72 -35.54
C ALA A 476 11.22 30.56 -35.77
N GLY A 477 12.19 30.75 -36.67
CA GLY A 477 13.26 29.78 -36.88
C GLY A 477 12.78 28.45 -37.49
N GLN A 478 13.12 27.33 -36.86
CA GLN A 478 12.93 25.99 -37.44
C GLN A 478 11.55 25.37 -37.17
N VAL A 479 10.71 25.99 -36.31
CA VAL A 479 9.42 25.41 -35.88
C VAL A 479 8.49 25.07 -37.05
N PRO A 480 8.28 25.93 -38.06
CA PRO A 480 7.40 25.59 -39.19
C PRO A 480 7.93 24.40 -40.00
N SER A 481 9.26 24.27 -40.14
CA SER A 481 9.89 23.15 -40.83
C SER A 481 9.72 21.85 -40.06
N ASP A 482 9.86 21.89 -38.73
CA ASP A 482 9.65 20.74 -37.86
C ASP A 482 8.20 20.26 -37.91
N ILE A 483 7.24 21.19 -37.85
CA ILE A 483 5.80 20.89 -37.96
C ILE A 483 5.46 20.32 -39.34
N LYS A 484 6.04 20.86 -40.41
CA LYS A 484 5.88 20.32 -41.77
C LYS A 484 6.44 18.91 -41.88
N LYS A 485 7.61 18.65 -41.29
CA LYS A 485 8.24 17.33 -41.28
C LYS A 485 7.41 16.32 -40.50
N ASP A 486 6.88 16.69 -39.33
CA ASP A 486 5.98 15.86 -38.53
C ASP A 486 4.73 15.47 -39.34
N PHE A 487 4.05 16.46 -39.92
CA PHE A 487 2.86 16.23 -40.75
C PHE A 487 3.13 15.28 -41.92
N LEU A 488 4.20 15.50 -42.68
CA LEU A 488 4.57 14.65 -43.82
C LEU A 488 4.93 13.22 -43.37
N SER A 489 5.59 13.07 -42.22
CA SER A 489 5.87 11.76 -41.63
C SER A 489 4.57 11.03 -41.29
N ILE A 490 3.60 11.70 -40.67
CA ILE A 490 2.31 11.10 -40.30
C ILE A 490 1.51 10.69 -41.54
N LEU A 491 1.51 11.51 -42.60
CA LEU A 491 0.89 11.14 -43.88
C LEU A 491 1.53 9.88 -44.48
N HIS A 492 2.86 9.84 -44.51
CA HIS A 492 3.62 8.67 -44.98
C HIS A 492 3.26 7.42 -44.17
N ASP A 493 3.27 7.50 -42.84
CA ASP A 493 3.00 6.37 -41.95
C ASP A 493 1.55 5.87 -42.07
N LYS A 494 0.61 6.77 -42.33
CA LYS A 494 -0.79 6.45 -42.63
C LYS A 494 -1.04 6.03 -44.08
N LYS A 495 -0.01 6.05 -44.95
CA LYS A 495 -0.10 5.83 -46.40
C LYS A 495 -1.13 6.73 -47.08
N LEU A 496 -1.19 7.99 -46.67
CA LEU A 496 -2.07 9.02 -47.22
C LEU A 496 -1.26 10.02 -48.06
N THR A 497 -1.82 10.42 -49.19
CA THR A 497 -1.39 11.61 -49.93
C THR A 497 -1.98 12.87 -49.32
N PHE A 498 -1.41 14.03 -49.66
CA PHE A 498 -1.95 15.32 -49.24
C PHE A 498 -3.39 15.52 -49.74
N GLU A 499 -3.67 15.15 -50.98
CA GLU A 499 -4.97 15.23 -51.62
C GLU A 499 -6.01 14.35 -50.92
N GLU A 500 -5.64 13.13 -50.53
CA GLU A 500 -6.52 12.24 -49.77
C GLU A 500 -6.81 12.80 -48.37
N PHE A 501 -5.82 13.40 -47.72
CA PHE A 501 -6.04 14.10 -46.45
C PHE A 501 -7.04 15.25 -46.61
N VAL A 502 -6.84 16.14 -47.60
CA VAL A 502 -7.75 17.26 -47.88
C VAL A 502 -9.16 16.75 -48.18
N LYS A 503 -9.29 15.73 -49.04
CA LYS A 503 -10.58 15.12 -49.41
C LYS A 503 -11.29 14.47 -48.22
N SER A 504 -10.53 13.94 -47.26
CA SER A 504 -11.10 13.27 -46.08
C SER A 504 -11.80 14.21 -45.11
N GLY A 505 -11.40 15.50 -45.08
CA GLY A 505 -11.91 16.47 -44.11
C GLY A 505 -11.50 16.20 -42.65
N ASN A 506 -10.75 15.12 -42.38
CA ASN A 506 -10.46 14.65 -41.03
C ASN A 506 -9.30 15.40 -40.37
N THR A 507 -9.36 15.56 -39.05
CA THR A 507 -8.23 16.02 -38.24
C THR A 507 -7.18 14.91 -38.08
N ILE A 508 -5.91 15.24 -38.29
CA ILE A 508 -4.78 14.37 -37.96
C ILE A 508 -4.06 14.95 -36.75
N LEU A 509 -3.77 14.09 -35.76
CA LEU A 509 -3.02 14.47 -34.55
C LEU A 509 -1.52 14.29 -34.80
N GLY A 510 -0.74 15.28 -34.40
CA GLY A 510 0.72 15.28 -34.38
C GLY A 510 1.30 15.89 -33.12
N SER A 511 2.61 16.13 -33.13
CA SER A 511 3.29 16.66 -31.95
C SER A 511 4.50 17.51 -32.30
N TYR A 512 4.66 18.63 -31.59
CA TYR A 512 5.89 19.39 -31.59
C TYR A 512 6.74 18.97 -30.38
N SER A 513 7.73 18.12 -30.63
CA SER A 513 8.63 17.63 -29.57
C SER A 513 9.76 18.63 -29.30
N PHE A 514 9.88 19.07 -28.05
CA PHE A 514 10.90 20.01 -27.57
C PHE A 514 11.82 19.43 -26.48
N SER A 515 11.31 18.46 -25.70
CA SER A 515 11.99 17.88 -24.55
C SER A 515 12.67 16.53 -24.89
N PRO A 516 13.77 16.12 -24.21
CA PRO A 516 14.58 14.94 -24.55
C PRO A 516 13.87 13.58 -24.39
N ASP A 517 12.73 13.57 -23.73
CA ASP A 517 11.81 12.44 -23.57
C ASP A 517 10.99 12.14 -24.84
N HIS A 518 10.94 13.09 -25.78
CA HIS A 518 10.19 12.97 -27.04
C HIS A 518 11.06 13.22 -28.30
N THR A 519 12.36 13.46 -28.13
CA THR A 519 13.34 13.59 -29.24
C THR A 519 14.74 13.19 -28.75
N THR A 520 15.74 13.17 -29.63
CA THR A 520 17.10 12.87 -29.19
C THR A 520 17.62 13.97 -28.25
N VAL A 521 18.46 13.61 -27.26
CA VAL A 521 19.06 14.58 -26.31
C VAL A 521 19.78 15.72 -27.04
N LYS A 522 20.45 15.41 -28.16
CA LYS A 522 21.15 16.39 -29.00
C LYS A 522 20.17 17.37 -29.66
N ASP A 523 19.05 16.88 -30.18
CA ASP A 523 18.05 17.72 -30.84
C ASP A 523 17.30 18.59 -29.83
N SER A 524 16.92 18.04 -28.68
CA SER A 524 16.31 18.83 -27.61
C SER A 524 17.25 19.94 -27.13
N PHE A 525 18.53 19.65 -26.91
CA PHE A 525 19.52 20.65 -26.53
C PHE A 525 19.69 21.76 -27.57
N ASN A 526 19.78 21.39 -28.86
CA ASN A 526 19.87 22.35 -29.95
C ASN A 526 18.62 23.24 -30.06
N LYS A 527 17.42 22.67 -29.83
CA LYS A 527 16.16 23.42 -29.77
C LYS A 527 16.14 24.39 -28.60
N HIS A 528 16.58 23.97 -27.41
CA HIS A 528 16.66 24.85 -26.23
C HIS A 528 17.64 26.02 -26.40
N ILE A 529 18.79 25.81 -27.04
CA ILE A 529 19.76 26.89 -27.30
C ILE A 529 19.21 27.93 -28.28
N LYS A 530 18.46 27.48 -29.29
CA LYS A 530 17.96 28.34 -30.36
C LYS A 530 16.58 28.95 -30.07
N ALA A 531 15.90 28.50 -29.02
CA ALA A 531 14.56 28.92 -28.70
C ALA A 531 14.53 30.39 -28.24
N ASN A 532 13.54 31.13 -28.74
CA ASN A 532 13.16 32.41 -28.13
C ASN A 532 12.30 32.19 -26.87
N TRP A 533 11.91 33.29 -26.20
CA TRP A 533 11.15 33.23 -24.95
C TRP A 533 9.82 32.47 -25.06
N VAL A 534 9.09 32.63 -26.17
CA VAL A 534 7.81 31.94 -26.38
C VAL A 534 8.03 30.45 -26.59
N GLN A 535 8.97 30.09 -27.47
CA GLN A 535 9.31 28.69 -27.75
C GLN A 535 9.84 27.96 -26.51
N PHE A 536 10.65 28.64 -25.70
CA PHE A 536 11.17 28.10 -24.45
C PHE A 536 10.06 27.90 -23.41
N PHE A 537 9.13 28.85 -23.30
CA PHE A 537 8.00 28.76 -22.35
C PHE A 537 7.02 27.65 -22.73
N ILE A 538 6.61 27.59 -24.00
CA ILE A 538 5.70 26.56 -24.51
C ILE A 538 6.38 25.19 -24.46
N GLY A 539 7.63 25.10 -24.90
CA GLY A 539 8.31 23.82 -24.98
C GLY A 539 7.60 22.89 -25.96
N GLY A 540 7.18 21.70 -25.48
CA GLY A 540 6.49 20.69 -26.30
C GLY A 540 4.99 20.96 -26.42
N ALA A 541 4.36 20.53 -27.51
CA ALA A 541 2.93 20.75 -27.72
C ALA A 541 2.27 19.67 -28.59
N SER A 542 0.97 19.48 -28.39
CA SER A 542 0.14 18.68 -29.31
C SER A 542 -0.24 19.51 -30.52
N ILE A 543 -0.42 18.87 -31.66
CA ILE A 543 -0.80 19.56 -32.91
C ILE A 543 -2.02 18.89 -33.53
N ASP A 544 -3.00 19.69 -33.91
CA ASP A 544 -4.10 19.26 -34.76
C ASP A 544 -3.89 19.83 -36.17
N TYR A 545 -3.83 18.94 -37.15
CA TYR A 545 -3.76 19.28 -38.57
C TYR A 545 -5.14 19.11 -39.19
N THR A 546 -5.69 20.18 -39.76
CA THR A 546 -6.96 20.13 -40.51
C THR A 546 -6.77 20.68 -41.94
N PRO A 547 -7.54 20.17 -42.93
CA PRO A 547 -7.51 20.71 -44.28
C PRO A 547 -7.80 22.22 -44.30
N SER A 548 -7.13 22.97 -45.18
CA SER A 548 -7.45 24.37 -45.46
C SER A 548 -8.17 24.49 -46.80
N ASP A 549 -9.03 25.51 -46.92
CA ASP A 549 -9.69 25.84 -48.19
C ASP A 549 -8.73 26.45 -49.22
N GLU A 550 -7.51 26.80 -48.80
CA GLU A 550 -6.46 27.32 -49.68
C GLU A 550 -5.58 26.18 -50.22
N GLU A 551 -5.39 26.17 -51.55
CA GLU A 551 -4.64 25.12 -52.23
C GLU A 551 -3.19 25.02 -51.72
N GLY A 552 -2.81 23.82 -51.28
CA GLY A 552 -1.46 23.54 -50.76
C GLY A 552 -1.23 23.96 -49.30
N TRP A 553 -2.26 24.45 -48.60
CA TRP A 553 -2.17 24.83 -47.19
C TRP A 553 -2.91 23.88 -46.26
N ILE A 554 -2.46 23.83 -45.00
CA ILE A 554 -3.18 23.20 -43.90
C ILE A 554 -3.41 24.21 -42.79
N ASN A 555 -4.49 24.04 -42.04
CA ASN A 555 -4.70 24.73 -40.78
C ASN A 555 -3.99 23.93 -39.68
N VAL A 556 -3.27 24.64 -38.82
CA VAL A 556 -2.50 24.06 -37.71
C VAL A 556 -2.97 24.69 -36.42
N GLU A 557 -3.37 23.85 -35.47
CA GLU A 557 -3.68 24.25 -34.10
C GLU A 557 -2.69 23.58 -33.15
N LEU A 558 -1.80 24.37 -32.55
CA LEU A 558 -0.80 23.91 -31.59
C LEU A 558 -1.28 24.19 -30.17
N THR A 559 -1.42 23.14 -29.37
CA THR A 559 -1.99 23.19 -28.03
C THR A 559 -0.96 22.79 -26.97
N ASN A 560 -0.73 23.67 -26.01
CA ASN A 560 0.15 23.43 -24.87
C ASN A 560 -0.58 23.59 -23.53
N PRO A 561 -0.65 22.54 -22.71
CA PRO A 561 -1.11 22.66 -21.33
C PRO A 561 0.07 22.97 -20.39
N THR A 562 0.26 24.24 -20.04
CA THR A 562 1.18 24.63 -18.96
C THR A 562 0.58 24.20 -17.63
N SER A 563 1.09 23.11 -17.06
CA SER A 563 0.54 22.47 -15.86
C SER A 563 1.60 22.23 -14.79
N ARG A 564 1.15 22.04 -13.54
CA ARG A 564 2.00 21.60 -12.43
C ARG A 564 2.70 20.26 -12.72
N ASN A 565 2.00 19.34 -13.39
CA ASN A 565 2.54 18.06 -13.83
C ASN A 565 3.76 18.25 -14.74
N SER A 566 3.63 19.09 -15.78
CA SER A 566 4.72 19.39 -16.71
C SER A 566 5.86 20.15 -16.03
N LEU A 567 5.56 21.09 -15.12
CA LEU A 567 6.56 21.83 -14.34
C LEU A 567 7.47 20.88 -13.54
N LEU A 568 6.87 19.84 -12.97
CA LEU A 568 7.50 18.85 -12.10
C LEU A 568 7.92 17.56 -12.84
N LEU A 569 8.10 17.61 -14.16
CA LEU A 569 8.58 16.46 -14.95
C LEU A 569 7.72 15.19 -14.77
N HIS A 570 6.41 15.37 -14.76
CA HIS A 570 5.42 14.30 -14.71
C HIS A 570 5.34 13.47 -13.41
N ILE A 571 6.02 13.89 -12.34
CA ILE A 571 5.96 13.19 -11.03
C ILE A 571 4.70 13.55 -10.21
N ALA A 572 3.91 14.52 -10.67
CA ALA A 572 2.98 15.27 -9.85
C ALA A 572 1.65 15.53 -10.55
N GLU A 573 0.53 15.54 -9.84
CA GLU A 573 -0.76 15.78 -10.48
C GLU A 573 -0.93 17.22 -11.01
N SER A 574 -1.74 17.34 -12.07
CA SER A 574 -2.18 18.64 -12.60
C SER A 574 -3.32 19.20 -11.77
N TYR A 575 -3.31 20.52 -11.54
CA TYR A 575 -4.42 21.21 -10.91
C TYR A 575 -5.37 21.75 -11.97
N LYS A 576 -6.64 21.38 -11.89
CA LYS A 576 -7.66 21.87 -12.82
C LYS A 576 -7.88 23.37 -12.63
N ARG A 577 -8.05 24.06 -13.75
CA ARG A 577 -8.49 25.46 -13.80
C ARG A 577 -9.87 25.50 -14.46
N THR A 578 -10.74 26.38 -13.97
CA THR A 578 -12.07 26.59 -14.57
C THR A 578 -12.38 28.07 -14.68
N GLY A 579 -12.69 28.54 -15.88
CA GLY A 579 -13.15 29.90 -16.15
C GLY A 579 -12.10 30.99 -15.93
N ASN A 580 -12.56 32.21 -15.63
CA ASN A 580 -11.74 33.43 -15.68
C ASN A 580 -11.31 33.96 -14.29
N GLY A 581 -11.57 33.18 -13.23
CA GLY A 581 -11.44 33.61 -11.83
C GLY A 581 -10.11 33.25 -11.14
N LYS A 582 -10.09 33.40 -9.82
CA LYS A 582 -8.98 32.96 -8.96
C LYS A 582 -9.10 31.47 -8.70
N ASN A 583 -8.25 30.69 -9.36
CA ASN A 583 -8.10 29.25 -9.22
C ASN A 583 -6.96 28.91 -8.25
N LYS A 584 -6.74 27.61 -8.01
CA LYS A 584 -5.56 27.15 -7.28
C LYS A 584 -4.29 27.63 -8.01
N PRO A 585 -3.29 28.18 -7.31
CA PRO A 585 -1.97 28.42 -7.88
C PRO A 585 -1.41 27.19 -8.58
N LEU A 586 -0.64 27.38 -9.65
CA LEU A 586 -0.12 26.31 -10.52
C LEU A 586 -1.21 25.47 -11.23
N SER A 587 -2.45 25.96 -11.28
CA SER A 587 -3.52 25.36 -12.09
C SER A 587 -3.27 25.55 -13.58
N THR A 588 -3.59 24.51 -14.34
CA THR A 588 -3.27 24.38 -15.75
C THR A 588 -3.87 25.52 -16.59
N ILE A 589 -3.04 26.12 -17.43
CA ILE A 589 -3.49 27.05 -18.48
C ILE A 589 -3.19 26.39 -19.81
N THR A 590 -4.17 26.34 -20.69
CA THR A 590 -4.00 25.86 -22.07
C THR A 590 -3.73 27.05 -22.98
N GLN A 591 -2.66 26.95 -23.78
CA GLN A 591 -2.34 27.90 -24.84
C GLN A 591 -2.60 27.24 -26.18
N THR A 592 -3.31 27.93 -27.07
CA THR A 592 -3.68 27.43 -28.38
C THR A 592 -3.20 28.42 -29.44
N PHE A 593 -2.30 27.98 -30.32
CA PHE A 593 -1.76 28.80 -31.40
C PHE A 593 -2.35 28.36 -32.73
N LYS A 594 -2.98 29.28 -33.46
CA LYS A 594 -3.69 28.97 -34.70
C LYS A 594 -3.05 29.68 -35.89
N PHE A 595 -2.64 28.93 -36.91
CA PHE A 595 -2.01 29.46 -38.11
C PHE A 595 -2.21 28.52 -39.31
N LYS A 596 -1.96 29.03 -40.53
CA LYS A 596 -1.91 28.20 -41.74
C LYS A 596 -0.46 27.90 -42.10
N LEU A 597 -0.19 26.70 -42.59
CA LEU A 597 1.13 26.27 -43.02
C LEU A 597 1.09 25.75 -44.47
N LYS A 598 1.97 26.29 -45.31
CA LYS A 598 2.10 25.87 -46.71
C LYS A 598 2.90 24.57 -46.84
N ILE A 599 2.27 23.54 -47.38
CA ILE A 599 2.87 22.21 -47.57
C ILE A 599 3.40 22.05 -48.99
N LYS A 600 2.65 22.49 -50.00
CA LYS A 600 3.04 22.41 -51.42
C LYS A 600 3.53 23.75 -51.94
#